data_AF-A0A1G2QGE5-F1
#
_entry.id   AF-A0A1G2QGE5-F1
#
_cell.length_a   1.000
_cell.length_b   1.000
_cell.length_c   1.000
_cell.angle_alpha   90.00
_cell.angle_beta   90.00
_cell.angle_gamma   90.00
#
_symmetry.space_group_name_H-M   'P 1'
#
loop_
_entity.id
_entity.type
_entity.pdbx_description
1 polymer ?
#
loop_
_entity_poly.entity_id
_entity_poly.type
_entity_poly.pdbx_seq_one_letter_code
_entity_poly.pdbx_strand_id
1 'polypeptide(L)'
;MTVKEVQVHGIFHEDLAWTGDGKKMWHIHPDGSPAYTQRYDYTDHFHEGLAEVWEGDTAFHIHPDGSPAYDGRFDKVGFFHKGKARVSLNGEEFLINHKGERIY
;
A
#
# COMPACT_ATOMS: atom_id res chain seq x y z
N MET A 1 -1.06 2.79 -33.11
CA MET A 1 -1.56 2.79 -31.72
C MET A 1 -0.38 2.44 -30.84
N THR A 2 0.19 3.41 -30.14
CA THR A 2 1.37 3.18 -29.31
C THR A 2 0.91 2.43 -28.06
N VAL A 3 1.29 1.16 -27.95
CA VAL A 3 1.16 0.42 -26.71
C VAL A 3 2.08 1.14 -25.73
N LYS A 4 1.53 1.89 -24.78
CA LYS A 4 2.33 2.44 -23.68
C LYS A 4 2.82 1.22 -22.90
N GLU A 5 4.12 0.94 -23.00
CA GLU A 5 4.78 -0.01 -22.12
C GLU A 5 4.47 0.38 -20.69
N VAL A 6 3.73 -0.47 -19.98
CA VAL A 6 3.56 -0.33 -18.53
C VAL A 6 4.92 -0.69 -17.95
N GLN A 7 5.66 0.31 -17.47
CA GLN A 7 6.91 0.05 -16.78
C GLN A 7 6.58 -0.60 -15.44
N VAL A 8 6.82 -1.92 -15.36
CA VAL A 8 6.83 -2.65 -14.09
C VAL A 8 8.11 -2.24 -13.37
N HIS A 9 7.98 -1.51 -12.26
CA HIS A 9 9.13 -0.98 -11.54
C HIS A 9 9.49 -1.81 -10.29
N GLY A 10 8.65 -2.78 -9.90
CA GLY A 10 8.83 -3.62 -8.72
C GLY A 10 9.07 -5.10 -9.01
N ILE A 11 9.69 -5.80 -8.04
CA ILE A 11 9.68 -7.26 -7.97
C ILE A 11 8.28 -7.71 -7.53
N PHE A 12 7.77 -8.81 -8.11
CA PHE A 12 6.52 -9.40 -7.63
C PHE A 12 6.69 -9.94 -6.22
N HIS A 13 5.82 -9.49 -5.32
CA HIS A 13 5.70 -10.01 -3.96
C HIS A 13 4.22 -10.32 -3.70
N GLU A 14 3.93 -11.54 -3.24
CA GLU A 14 2.54 -12.03 -3.11
C GLU A 14 1.73 -11.88 -4.42
N ASP A 15 2.34 -12.25 -5.55
CA ASP A 15 1.76 -12.19 -6.91
C ASP A 15 1.39 -10.79 -7.42
N LEU A 16 1.85 -9.72 -6.76
CA LEU A 16 1.62 -8.34 -7.16
C LEU A 16 2.93 -7.55 -7.22
N ALA A 17 3.02 -6.63 -8.17
CA ALA A 17 4.09 -5.64 -8.26
C ALA A 17 3.49 -4.25 -8.33
N TRP A 18 4.14 -3.24 -7.77
CA TRP A 18 3.73 -1.86 -7.97
C TRP A 18 4.23 -1.32 -9.33
N THR A 19 3.46 -0.40 -9.88
CA THR A 19 3.79 0.41 -11.06
C THR A 19 3.27 1.83 -10.84
N GLY A 20 3.58 2.75 -11.75
CA GLY A 20 3.11 4.12 -11.67
C GLY A 20 3.25 4.89 -12.98
N ASP A 21 2.61 6.04 -13.05
CA ASP A 21 2.69 6.96 -14.21
C ASP A 21 3.56 8.20 -13.94
N GLY A 22 4.34 8.15 -12.85
CA GLY A 22 5.14 9.27 -12.34
C GLY A 22 4.39 10.25 -11.45
N LYS A 23 3.06 10.11 -11.30
CA LYS A 23 2.24 10.90 -10.38
C LYS A 23 1.52 10.05 -9.36
N LYS A 24 1.01 8.91 -9.81
CA LYS A 24 0.30 7.96 -8.97
C LYS A 24 0.85 6.56 -9.18
N MET A 25 0.66 5.72 -8.16
CA MET A 25 1.12 4.34 -8.11
C MET A 25 -0.05 3.40 -7.80
N TRP A 26 0.07 2.16 -8.26
CA TRP A 26 -0.89 1.07 -8.02
C TRP A 26 -0.22 -0.29 -8.22
N HIS A 27 -0.90 -1.34 -7.80
CA HIS A 27 -0.44 -2.71 -8.02
C HIS A 27 -1.00 -3.34 -9.29
N ILE A 28 -0.20 -4.18 -9.92
CA ILE A 28 -0.53 -4.95 -11.11
C ILE A 28 -0.29 -6.44 -10.89
N HIS A 29 -1.10 -7.24 -11.56
CA HIS A 29 -0.90 -8.68 -11.70
C HIS A 29 0.27 -8.99 -12.67
N PRO A 30 0.76 -10.24 -12.72
CA PRO A 30 1.84 -10.63 -13.61
C PRO A 30 1.55 -10.44 -15.11
N ASP A 31 0.27 -10.40 -15.49
CA ASP A 31 -0.16 -10.11 -16.87
C ASP A 31 -0.17 -8.60 -17.19
N GLY A 32 0.20 -7.74 -16.22
CA GLY A 32 0.23 -6.29 -16.33
C GLY A 32 -1.11 -5.60 -16.09
N SER A 33 -2.18 -6.35 -15.82
CA SER A 33 -3.49 -5.77 -15.51
C SER A 33 -3.47 -5.13 -14.11
N PRO A 34 -4.13 -3.97 -13.91
CA PRO A 34 -4.28 -3.37 -12.59
C PRO A 34 -5.04 -4.31 -11.65
N ALA A 35 -4.52 -4.54 -10.45
CA ALA A 35 -5.20 -5.31 -9.41
C ALA A 35 -6.49 -4.62 -8.91
N TYR A 36 -6.50 -3.28 -9.00
CA TYR A 36 -7.62 -2.43 -8.60
C TYR A 36 -7.60 -1.09 -9.36
N THR A 37 -8.67 -0.31 -9.20
CA THR A 37 -8.87 0.96 -9.94
C THR A 37 -8.27 2.19 -9.26
N GLN A 38 -8.04 2.13 -7.95
CA GLN A 38 -7.52 3.20 -7.12
C GLN A 38 -6.06 3.52 -7.48
N ARG A 39 -5.67 4.77 -7.27
CA ARG A 39 -4.36 5.31 -7.66
C ARG A 39 -3.85 6.19 -6.51
N TYR A 40 -2.77 5.74 -5.87
CA TYR A 40 -2.23 6.35 -4.65
C TYR A 40 -1.04 7.26 -4.97
N ASP A 41 -0.73 8.22 -4.11
CA ASP A 41 0.47 9.04 -4.26
C ASP A 41 1.74 8.21 -4.11
N TYR A 42 1.68 7.20 -3.25
CA TYR A 42 2.71 6.21 -3.06
C TYR A 42 2.10 4.87 -2.65
N THR A 43 2.75 3.77 -3.02
CA THR A 43 2.47 2.44 -2.49
C THR A 43 3.77 1.66 -2.38
N ASP A 44 3.88 0.83 -1.35
CA ASP A 44 4.94 -0.18 -1.23
C ASP A 44 4.40 -1.59 -1.52
N HIS A 45 5.26 -2.59 -1.55
CA HIS A 45 4.94 -4.00 -1.75
C HIS A 45 3.97 -4.55 -0.67
N PHE A 46 3.20 -5.56 -1.05
CA PHE A 46 2.43 -6.34 -0.08
C PHE A 46 3.35 -7.13 0.84
N HIS A 47 3.10 -7.07 2.15
CA HIS A 47 3.75 -7.89 3.15
C HIS A 47 2.71 -8.34 4.18
N GLU A 48 2.60 -9.65 4.41
CA GLU A 48 1.55 -10.23 5.26
C GLU A 48 0.13 -9.93 4.73
N GLY A 49 -0.04 -9.86 3.41
CA GLY A 49 -1.32 -9.60 2.76
C GLY A 49 -1.79 -8.14 2.82
N LEU A 50 -0.92 -7.20 3.23
CA LEU A 50 -1.22 -5.78 3.30
C LEU A 50 -0.11 -4.93 2.67
N ALA A 51 -0.48 -3.86 1.97
CA ALA A 51 0.47 -2.91 1.40
C ALA A 51 0.24 -1.52 2.01
N GLU A 52 1.33 -0.79 2.23
CA GLU A 52 1.29 0.62 2.64
C GLU A 52 0.90 1.49 1.45
N VAL A 53 0.03 2.47 1.69
CA VAL A 53 -0.33 3.49 0.70
C VAL A 53 -0.34 4.87 1.32
N TRP A 54 0.02 5.88 0.51
CA TRP A 54 -0.15 7.28 0.85
C TRP A 54 -1.17 7.92 -0.10
N GLU A 55 -2.11 8.66 0.49
CA GLU A 55 -3.15 9.41 -0.20
C GLU A 55 -3.23 10.80 0.42
N GLY A 56 -2.75 11.81 -0.32
CA GLY A 56 -2.58 13.17 0.17
C GLY A 56 -1.66 13.21 1.40
N ASP A 57 -2.19 13.76 2.49
CA ASP A 57 -1.47 13.89 3.77
C ASP A 57 -1.69 12.69 4.70
N THR A 58 -2.30 11.61 4.22
CA THR A 58 -2.62 10.44 5.05
C THR A 58 -2.03 9.16 4.49
N ALA A 59 -1.68 8.26 5.40
CA ALA A 59 -1.13 6.94 5.11
C ALA A 59 -1.94 5.85 5.82
N PHE A 60 -2.10 4.70 5.17
CA PHE A 60 -2.83 3.53 5.69
C PHE A 60 -2.40 2.26 4.95
N HIS A 61 -2.99 1.12 5.32
CA HIS A 61 -2.76 -0.15 4.63
C HIS A 61 -3.97 -0.56 3.80
N ILE A 62 -3.72 -1.23 2.67
CA ILE A 62 -4.74 -1.79 1.78
C ILE A 62 -4.59 -3.30 1.64
N HIS A 63 -5.70 -3.94 1.30
CA HIS A 63 -5.73 -5.32 0.81
C HIS A 63 -5.32 -5.40 -0.67
N PRO A 64 -5.03 -6.62 -1.20
CA PRO A 64 -4.71 -6.85 -2.62
C PRO A 64 -5.76 -6.34 -3.61
N ASP A 65 -7.01 -6.22 -3.19
CA ASP A 65 -8.11 -5.68 -3.99
C ASP A 65 -8.20 -4.13 -3.95
N GLY A 66 -7.24 -3.46 -3.29
CA GLY A 66 -7.18 -2.00 -3.15
C GLY A 66 -8.12 -1.43 -2.08
N SER A 67 -8.84 -2.26 -1.34
CA SER A 67 -9.71 -1.80 -0.26
C SER A 67 -8.87 -1.43 0.98
N PRO A 68 -9.20 -0.35 1.72
CA PRO A 68 -8.56 -0.07 2.99
C PRO A 68 -8.74 -1.23 3.97
N ALA A 69 -7.65 -1.65 4.62
CA ALA A 69 -7.68 -2.73 5.61
C ALA A 69 -8.44 -2.34 6.90
N TYR A 70 -8.54 -1.03 7.15
CA TYR A 70 -9.20 -0.43 8.30
C TYR A 70 -9.49 1.06 8.04
N ASP A 71 -10.26 1.69 8.92
CA ASP A 71 -10.68 3.11 8.79
C ASP A 71 -9.63 4.11 9.29
N GLY A 72 -8.70 3.68 10.16
CA GLY A 72 -7.62 4.52 10.67
C GLY A 72 -6.79 5.17 9.55
N ARG A 73 -6.43 6.43 9.75
CA ARG A 73 -5.54 7.22 8.88
C ARG A 73 -4.44 7.83 9.74
N PHE A 74 -3.22 7.73 9.25
CA PHE A 74 -2.00 8.08 9.98
C PHE A 74 -1.17 9.07 9.18
N ASP A 75 -0.26 9.78 9.83
CA ASP A 75 0.70 10.65 9.15
C ASP A 75 1.74 9.79 8.40
N LYS A 76 2.09 8.64 8.99
CA LYS A 76 2.96 7.61 8.40
C LYS A 76 2.54 6.24 8.87
N VAL A 77 2.68 5.26 7.99
CA VAL A 77 2.67 3.83 8.33
C VAL A 77 4.00 3.21 7.91
N GLY A 78 4.32 2.05 8.47
CA GLY A 78 5.39 1.18 8.00
C GLY A 78 4.88 -0.25 7.93
N PHE A 79 5.63 -1.11 7.24
CA PHE A 79 5.16 -2.46 6.89
C PHE A 79 4.82 -3.31 8.11
N PHE A 80 3.87 -4.23 7.90
CA PHE A 80 3.57 -5.24 8.88
C PHE A 80 4.71 -6.25 9.00
N HIS A 81 5.16 -6.50 10.22
CA HIS A 81 6.07 -7.60 10.53
C HIS A 81 5.62 -8.30 11.81
N LYS A 82 5.35 -9.61 11.70
CA LYS A 82 4.79 -10.43 12.77
C LYS A 82 3.47 -9.87 13.31
N GLY A 83 2.58 -9.43 12.41
CA GLY A 83 1.27 -8.90 12.74
C GLY A 83 1.26 -7.51 13.39
N LYS A 84 2.36 -6.77 13.29
CA LYS A 84 2.49 -5.41 13.86
C LYS A 84 3.09 -4.43 12.86
N ALA A 85 2.54 -3.23 12.80
CA ALA A 85 3.06 -2.11 12.02
C ALA A 85 3.29 -0.91 12.94
N ARG A 86 4.38 -0.17 12.72
CA ARG A 86 4.60 1.13 13.38
C ARG A 86 3.87 2.20 12.60
N VAL A 87 3.16 3.07 13.31
CA VAL A 87 2.47 4.22 12.73
C VAL A 87 2.80 5.48 13.50
N SER A 88 2.63 6.63 12.85
CA SER A 88 2.74 7.95 13.47
C SER A 88 1.44 8.72 13.27
N LEU A 89 0.95 9.35 14.34
CA LEU A 89 -0.23 10.20 14.31
C LEU A 89 -0.04 11.38 15.27
N ASN A 90 -0.13 12.60 14.75
CA ASN A 90 0.01 13.85 15.51
C ASN A 90 1.32 13.92 16.32
N GLY A 91 2.41 13.35 15.78
CA GLY A 91 3.72 13.32 16.43
C GLY A 91 3.89 12.22 17.49
N GLU A 92 2.88 11.37 17.72
CA GLU A 92 3.01 10.17 18.55
C GLU A 92 3.24 8.94 17.66
N GLU A 93 4.16 8.07 18.06
CA GLU A 93 4.40 6.80 17.39
C GLU A 93 3.95 5.61 18.24
N PHE A 94 3.24 4.67 17.62
CA PHE A 94 2.77 3.45 18.30
C PHE A 94 2.64 2.29 17.32
N LEU A 95 2.37 1.10 17.85
CA LEU A 95 2.15 -0.10 17.05
C LEU A 95 0.65 -0.34 16.86
N ILE A 96 0.27 -0.83 15.68
CA ILE A 96 -1.07 -1.34 15.38
C ILE A 96 -1.02 -2.80 14.94
N ASN A 97 -2.15 -3.51 15.07
CA ASN A 97 -2.36 -4.82 14.46
C ASN A 97 -2.99 -4.69 13.04
N HIS A 98 -3.23 -5.81 12.36
CA HIS A 98 -3.85 -5.84 11.01
C HIS A 98 -5.26 -5.22 10.95
N LYS A 99 -5.92 -5.01 12.08
CA LYS A 99 -7.23 -4.35 12.16
C LYS A 99 -7.12 -2.84 12.40
N GLY A 100 -5.90 -2.30 12.46
CA GLY A 100 -5.66 -0.89 12.77
C GLY A 100 -5.77 -0.56 14.26
N GLU A 101 -5.88 -1.55 15.14
CA GLU A 101 -6.02 -1.35 16.58
C GLU A 101 -4.65 -1.16 17.23
N ARG A 102 -4.51 -0.13 18.07
CA ARG A 102 -3.28 0.14 18.84
C ARG A 102 -2.96 -1.03 19.77
N ILE A 103 -1.71 -1.46 19.76
CA ILE A 103 -1.17 -2.51 20.63
C ILE A 103 -0.49 -1.86 21.84
N TYR A 104 -0.79 -2.37 23.04
CA TYR A 104 -0.17 -1.98 24.31
C TYR A 104 0.80 -3.06 24.81
#